data_AF-A0A1B9DZ91-F1
#
_entry.id   AF-A0A1B9DZ91-F1
#
_cell.length_a   1.000
_cell.length_b   1.000
_cell.length_c   1.000
_cell.angle_alpha   90.00
_cell.angle_beta   90.00
_cell.angle_gamma   90.00
#
_symmetry.space_group_name_H-M   'P 1'
#
loop_
_entity.id
_entity.type
_entity.pdbx_description
1 polymer ?
#
loop_
_entity_poly.entity_id
_entity_poly.type
_entity_poly.pdbx_seq_one_letter_code
_entity_poly.pdbx_strand_id
1 'polypeptide(L)'
;MKKLFIVALLALGLNGFAQEVSAWSTKKVEKMTTELSLTAEQQKLMLPLFEEQKKLYDDIKANPDTKDANRAKIREIGKQINAILTPDQVARQKELKANK
;
A
#
# COMPACT_ATOMS: atom_id res chain seq x y z
N MET A 1 18.79 17.40 12.28
CA MET A 1 17.65 18.20 11.78
C MET A 1 16.48 17.27 11.47
N LYS A 2 15.39 17.43 12.24
CA LYS A 2 14.03 16.86 12.15
C LYS A 2 13.85 15.55 11.35
N LYS A 3 14.10 14.41 12.00
CA LYS A 3 13.44 13.13 11.67
C LYS A 3 12.18 13.05 12.55
N LEU A 4 11.09 13.67 12.10
CA LEU A 4 9.79 13.47 12.75
C LEU A 4 9.26 12.12 12.26
N PHE A 5 9.44 11.11 13.10
CA PHE A 5 8.78 9.83 12.97
C PHE A 5 7.27 10.03 13.12
N ILE A 6 6.55 10.12 12.00
CA ILE A 6 5.09 10.05 12.00
C ILE A 6 4.72 8.56 12.13
N VAL A 7 4.86 8.01 13.34
CA VAL A 7 4.41 6.64 13.66
C VAL A 7 3.05 6.67 14.38
N ALA A 8 2.46 7.83 14.64
CA ALA A 8 1.34 7.95 15.56
C ALA A 8 -0.01 8.30 14.90
N LEU A 9 -0.38 7.67 13.77
CA LEU A 9 -1.71 7.91 13.15
C LEU A 9 -2.61 6.69 12.96
N LEU A 10 -2.19 5.47 13.31
CA LEU A 10 -2.97 4.26 13.02
C LEU A 10 -3.46 3.47 14.24
N ALA A 11 -3.27 3.99 15.46
CA ALA A 11 -3.64 3.26 16.68
C ALA A 11 -5.05 3.60 17.23
N LEU A 12 -5.79 4.52 16.60
CA LEU A 12 -7.10 4.95 17.12
C LEU A 12 -8.21 4.60 16.13
N GLY A 13 -8.70 3.35 16.17
CA GLY A 13 -10.01 3.06 15.59
C GLY A 13 -10.32 1.68 15.01
N LEU A 14 -9.55 0.62 15.26
CA LEU A 14 -9.94 -0.73 14.87
C LEU A 14 -10.02 -1.66 16.09
N ASN A 15 -11.12 -1.56 16.84
CA ASN A 15 -11.50 -2.52 17.90
C ASN A 15 -11.91 -3.90 17.31
N GLY A 16 -11.08 -4.45 16.42
CA GLY A 16 -11.34 -5.72 15.73
C GLY A 16 -10.21 -6.25 14.85
N PHE A 17 -9.10 -5.53 14.67
CA PHE A 17 -7.92 -6.02 13.97
C PHE A 17 -6.69 -5.88 14.87
N ALA A 18 -6.50 -6.84 15.78
CA ALA A 18 -5.24 -7.02 16.51
C ALA A 18 -4.14 -7.67 15.64
N GLN A 19 -4.28 -7.62 14.31
CA GLN A 19 -3.21 -8.04 13.40
C GLN A 19 -2.25 -6.87 13.26
N GLU A 20 -1.06 -7.00 13.83
CA GLU A 20 0.03 -6.05 13.60
C GLU A 20 0.20 -5.85 12.10
N VAL A 21 0.08 -4.60 11.66
CA VAL A 21 0.35 -4.20 10.29
C VAL A 21 1.82 -4.47 10.03
N SER A 22 2.12 -5.15 8.92
CA SER A 22 3.48 -5.49 8.58
C SER A 22 4.30 -4.23 8.26
N ALA A 23 5.57 -4.24 8.67
CA ALA A 23 6.52 -3.17 8.36
C ALA A 23 6.65 -2.92 6.85
N TRP A 24 6.43 -3.96 6.02
CA TRP A 24 6.45 -3.85 4.57
C TRP A 24 5.32 -2.96 4.06
N SER A 25 4.08 -3.17 4.51
CA SER A 25 2.93 -2.39 4.05
C SER A 25 3.01 -0.95 4.53
N THR A 26 3.39 -0.74 5.79
CA THR A 26 3.62 0.62 6.33
C THR A 26 4.66 1.36 5.48
N LYS A 27 5.79 0.71 5.16
CA LYS A 27 6.84 1.29 4.31
C LYS A 27 6.34 1.59 2.89
N LYS A 28 5.42 0.78 2.34
CA LYS A 28 4.81 1.05 1.03
C LYS A 28 3.92 2.29 1.07
N VAL A 29 3.07 2.42 2.10
CA VAL A 29 2.24 3.61 2.30
C VAL A 29 3.12 4.85 2.51
N GLU A 30 4.10 4.80 3.41
CA GLU A 30 5.03 5.92 3.65
C GLU A 30 5.76 6.38 2.39
N LYS A 31 6.24 5.43 1.58
CA LYS A 31 6.89 5.74 0.31
C LYS A 31 5.93 6.44 -0.63
N MET A 32 4.72 5.91 -0.79
CA MET A 32 3.71 6.50 -1.67
C MET A 32 3.23 7.86 -1.16
N THR A 33 3.11 8.05 0.16
CA THR A 33 2.85 9.34 0.81
C THR A 33 3.94 10.35 0.49
N THR A 34 5.20 9.94 0.56
CA THR A 34 6.34 10.81 0.23
C THR A 34 6.32 11.22 -1.25
N GLU A 35 6.03 10.27 -2.13
CA GLU A 35 6.05 10.48 -3.59
C GLU A 35 4.83 11.29 -4.09
N LEU A 36 3.64 11.05 -3.52
CA LEU A 36 2.36 11.54 -4.04
C LEU A 36 1.59 12.45 -3.07
N SER A 37 2.15 12.74 -1.89
CA SER A 37 1.50 13.57 -0.86
C SER A 37 0.11 13.05 -0.48
N LEU A 38 0.02 11.75 -0.15
CA LEU A 38 -1.25 11.11 0.21
C LEU A 38 -1.89 11.73 1.45
N THR A 39 -3.20 11.91 1.43
CA THR A 39 -3.96 12.35 2.62
C THR A 39 -4.05 11.23 3.66
N ALA A 40 -4.38 11.58 4.91
CA ALA A 40 -4.57 10.59 5.97
C ALA A 40 -5.64 9.54 5.61
N GLU A 41 -6.71 9.96 4.93
CA GLU A 41 -7.77 9.05 4.49
C GLU A 41 -7.27 8.11 3.37
N GLN A 42 -6.52 8.63 2.40
CA GLN A 42 -5.92 7.79 1.36
C GLN A 42 -4.95 6.75 1.97
N GLN A 43 -4.15 7.16 2.96
CA GLN A 43 -3.22 6.26 3.67
C GLN A 43 -3.98 5.13 4.39
N LYS A 44 -5.07 5.48 5.09
CA LYS A 44 -5.94 4.52 5.79
C LYS A 44 -6.56 3.49 4.83
N LEU A 45 -7.00 3.93 3.65
CA LEU A 45 -7.59 3.06 2.63
C LEU A 45 -6.55 2.18 1.94
N MET A 46 -5.32 2.67 1.75
CA MET A 46 -4.26 1.92 1.07
C MET A 46 -3.60 0.85 1.94
N LEU A 47 -3.53 1.07 3.25
CA LEU A 47 -2.86 0.15 4.16
C LEU A 47 -3.38 -1.30 4.08
N PRO A 48 -4.70 -1.57 4.16
CA PRO A 48 -5.20 -2.94 4.03
C PRO A 48 -4.94 -3.54 2.64
N LEU A 49 -4.90 -2.73 1.58
CA LEU A 49 -4.60 -3.19 0.22
C LEU A 49 -3.14 -3.65 0.10
N PHE A 50 -2.21 -2.94 0.73
CA PHE A 50 -0.81 -3.38 0.77
C PHE A 50 -0.62 -4.61 1.67
N GLU A 51 -1.37 -4.73 2.78
CA GLU A 51 -1.36 -5.95 3.59
C GLU A 51 -1.83 -7.18 2.80
N GLU A 52 -2.91 -7.05 2.05
CA GLU A 52 -3.39 -8.12 1.17
C GLU A 52 -2.35 -8.43 0.08
N GLN A 53 -1.79 -7.41 -0.55
CA GLN A 53 -0.75 -7.58 -1.56
C GLN A 53 0.46 -8.33 -1.00
N LYS A 54 0.89 -8.06 0.23
CA LYS A 54 1.97 -8.78 0.89
C LYS A 54 1.62 -10.25 1.09
N LYS A 55 0.42 -10.55 1.62
CA LYS A 55 -0.05 -11.93 1.82
C LYS A 55 -0.03 -12.71 0.51
N LEU A 56 -0.43 -12.08 -0.60
CA LEU A 56 -0.37 -12.69 -1.92
C LEU A 56 1.08 -12.94 -2.39
N TYR A 57 2.01 -12.03 -2.14
CA TYR A 57 3.43 -12.28 -2.45
C TYR A 57 4.02 -13.43 -1.64
N ASP A 58 3.70 -13.50 -0.34
CA ASP A 58 4.16 -14.58 0.53
C ASP A 58 3.56 -15.93 0.09
N ASP A 59 2.27 -15.96 -0.30
CA ASP A 59 1.62 -17.16 -0.82
C ASP A 59 2.23 -17.62 -2.15
N ILE A 60 2.53 -16.70 -3.08
CA ILE A 60 3.23 -17.05 -4.33
C ILE A 60 4.59 -17.72 -4.04
N LYS A 61 5.28 -17.27 -3.00
CA LYS A 61 6.59 -17.80 -2.61
C LYS A 61 6.46 -19.19 -1.97
N ALA A 62 5.41 -19.42 -1.17
CA ALA A 62 5.16 -20.69 -0.52
C ALA A 62 4.54 -21.73 -1.47
N ASN A 63 3.65 -21.29 -2.36
CA ASN A 63 2.80 -22.10 -3.23
C ASN A 63 2.89 -21.61 -4.68
N PRO A 64 3.91 -22.02 -5.46
CA PRO A 64 4.09 -21.57 -6.84
C PRO A 64 2.90 -21.83 -7.77
N ASP A 65 2.07 -22.84 -7.47
CA ASP A 65 0.88 -23.19 -8.26
C ASP A 65 -0.23 -22.14 -8.17
N THR A 66 -0.27 -21.33 -7.11
CA THR A 66 -1.25 -20.24 -6.96
C THR A 66 -0.83 -18.96 -7.67
N LYS A 67 0.34 -18.97 -8.33
CA LYS A 67 1.01 -17.77 -8.84
C LYS A 67 0.16 -16.94 -9.78
N ASP A 68 -0.51 -17.56 -10.75
CA ASP A 68 -1.28 -16.81 -11.75
C ASP A 68 -2.57 -16.22 -11.16
N ALA A 69 -3.25 -16.98 -10.30
CA ALA A 69 -4.42 -16.50 -9.57
C ALA A 69 -4.05 -15.33 -8.65
N ASN A 70 -2.95 -15.44 -7.91
CA ASN A 70 -2.49 -14.37 -7.03
C ASN A 70 -2.00 -13.16 -7.80
N ARG A 71 -1.33 -13.34 -8.95
CA ARG A 71 -0.98 -12.23 -9.84
C ARG A 71 -2.20 -11.50 -10.40
N ALA A 72 -3.31 -12.21 -10.64
CA ALA A 72 -4.56 -11.56 -11.02
C ALA A 72 -5.11 -10.68 -9.88
N LYS A 73 -5.12 -11.19 -8.63
CA LYS A 73 -5.52 -10.40 -7.45
C LYS A 73 -4.62 -9.20 -7.20
N ILE A 74 -3.29 -9.36 -7.33
CA ILE A 74 -2.33 -8.24 -7.20
C ILE A 74 -2.60 -7.15 -8.23
N ARG A 75 -2.96 -7.52 -9.47
CA ARG A 75 -3.35 -6.55 -10.51
C ARG A 75 -4.62 -5.80 -10.12
N GLU A 76 -5.60 -6.48 -9.54
CA GLU A 76 -6.84 -5.86 -9.08
C GLU A 76 -6.59 -4.88 -7.93
N ILE A 77 -5.78 -5.28 -6.95
CA ILE A 77 -5.31 -4.38 -5.88
C ILE A 77 -4.63 -3.14 -6.47
N GLY A 78 -3.83 -3.31 -7.52
CA GLY A 78 -3.20 -2.19 -8.23
C GLY A 78 -4.22 -1.19 -8.81
N LYS A 79 -5.37 -1.67 -9.30
CA LYS A 79 -6.46 -0.81 -9.77
C LYS A 79 -7.15 -0.09 -8.60
N GLN A 80 -7.41 -0.80 -7.50
CA GLN A 80 -8.02 -0.22 -6.30
C GLN A 80 -7.13 0.89 -5.70
N ILE A 81 -5.81 0.67 -5.64
CA ILE A 81 -4.86 1.71 -5.21
C ILE A 81 -4.94 2.93 -6.13
N ASN A 82 -4.96 2.74 -7.45
CA ASN A 82 -5.07 3.86 -8.39
C ASN A 82 -6.41 4.60 -8.28
N ALA A 83 -7.50 3.92 -7.93
CA ALA A 83 -8.81 4.53 -7.72
C ALA A 83 -8.87 5.43 -6.46
N ILE A 84 -7.98 5.21 -5.48
CA ILE A 84 -7.86 6.06 -4.30
C ILE A 84 -7.12 7.38 -4.61
N LEU A 85 -6.29 7.39 -5.66
CA LEU A 85 -5.49 8.54 -6.04
C LEU A 85 -6.33 9.60 -6.79
N THR A 86 -5.96 10.86 -6.61
CA THR A 86 -6.48 11.94 -7.47
C THR A 86 -5.87 11.86 -8.88
N PRO A 87 -6.50 12.48 -9.89
CA PRO A 87 -5.93 12.54 -11.24
C PRO A 87 -4.48 13.07 -11.27
N ASP A 88 -4.19 14.11 -10.50
CA ASP A 88 -2.85 14.71 -10.41
C ASP A 88 -1.83 13.75 -9.79
N GLN A 89 -2.24 13.02 -8.74
CA GLN A 89 -1.40 11.99 -8.12
C GLN A 89 -1.15 10.83 -9.07
N VAL A 90 -2.13 10.44 -9.89
CA VAL A 90 -1.95 9.41 -10.93
C VAL A 90 -0.96 9.89 -12.00
N ALA A 91 -1.05 11.14 -12.44
CA ALA A 91 -0.11 11.72 -13.39
C ALA A 91 1.33 11.69 -12.84
N ARG A 92 1.54 12.20 -11.62
CA ARG A 92 2.84 12.13 -10.94
C ARG A 92 3.34 10.70 -10.77
N GLN A 93 2.46 9.76 -10.43
CA GLN A 93 2.82 8.35 -10.31
C GLN A 93 3.33 7.77 -11.64
N LYS A 94 2.73 8.15 -12.78
CA LYS A 94 3.18 7.72 -14.11
C LYS A 94 4.56 8.28 -14.45
N GLU A 95 4.81 9.55 -14.16
CA GLU A 95 6.12 10.19 -14.36
C GLU A 95 7.23 9.49 -13.55
N LEU A 96 6.96 9.22 -12.26
CA LEU A 96 7.90 8.51 -11.39
C LEU A 96 8.19 7.06 -11.85
N LYS A 97 7.24 6.43 -12.55
CA LYS A 97 7.41 5.09 -13.13
C LYS A 97 8.21 5.13 -14.43
N ALA A 98 8.04 6.16 -15.25
CA ALA A 98 8.78 6.33 -16.50
C ALA A 98 10.26 6.68 -16.27
N ASN A 99 10.56 7.34 -15.14
CA ASN A 99 11.92 7.77 -14.78
C ASN A 99 12.68 6.76 -13.89
N LYS A 100 12.22 5.51 -13.82
CA LYS A 100 12.84 4.42 -13.04
C LYS A 100 13.41 3.36 -13.95
#